data_AF-A0A350ARS0-F1
#
_entry.id   AF-A0A350ARS0-F1
#
_cell.length_a   1.000
_cell.length_b   1.000
_cell.length_c   1.000
_cell.angle_alpha   90.00
_cell.angle_beta   90.00
_cell.angle_gamma   90.00
#
_symmetry.space_group_name_H-M   'P 1'
#
loop_
_entity.id
_entity.type
_entity.pdbx_description
1 polymer ?
#
loop_
_entity_poly.entity_id
_entity_poly.type
_entity_poly.pdbx_seq_one_letter_code
_entity_poly.pdbx_strand_id
1 'polypeptide(L)'
;MSDLLKPFLFAASFVAISSQTQAAFDSGSDESDGALVIAGNQGNVVFDPDAFNPVLDADRDGVYHFTTISVGAGTTLRFRADVMGHKPMIWLASGDVIIDGQLDLSQTFDGNIPGAGGFYGGIKNGVADGQGPGGSAADTDPAFADESHVNSYLIPLIGGSGRGADTDAFSNADGVSGGGAMLLASSGEIQLNGLVYGFSDFDKSGNLRLVANTISGSNSVSGWNVLRIEAFHHNYTFSIDANQVIKTRPGVLLPTNPIKITLVDSVSVDNTKPGANKGVADVTINDGNAVTVQVDCVGIPPGTPIRVVGWNDTVGKVEATTTGLVGTVEASSATCTMVIPTGNTTFMAQAVLAP
;
A
#
# COMPACT_ATOMS: atom_id res chain seq x y z
N MET A 1 -8.27 71.49 52.72
CA MET A 1 -9.11 71.21 51.53
C MET A 1 -8.14 70.77 50.43
N SER A 2 -7.59 69.55 50.52
CA SER A 2 -8.20 68.28 50.10
C SER A 2 -8.27 68.14 48.58
N ASP A 3 -7.11 68.20 47.92
CA ASP A 3 -7.01 67.77 46.52
C ASP A 3 -6.77 66.25 46.46
N LEU A 4 -7.71 65.65 45.76
CA LEU A 4 -8.08 64.26 45.73
C LEU A 4 -7.12 63.48 44.82
N LEU A 5 -6.25 62.64 45.39
CA LEU A 5 -5.56 61.59 44.63
C LEU A 5 -6.63 60.62 44.08
N LYS A 6 -6.88 60.67 42.77
CA LYS A 6 -7.66 59.65 42.07
C LYS A 6 -6.75 58.46 41.75
N PRO A 7 -7.06 57.23 42.21
CA PRO A 7 -6.30 56.05 41.81
C PRO A 7 -6.63 55.71 40.35
N PHE A 8 -5.61 55.73 39.49
CA PHE A 8 -5.69 55.14 38.15
C PHE A 8 -5.74 53.61 38.30
N LEU A 9 -6.94 53.06 38.19
CA LEU A 9 -7.16 51.62 38.15
C LEU A 9 -6.76 51.11 36.74
N PHE A 10 -5.57 50.52 36.62
CA PHE A 10 -5.20 49.78 35.41
C PHE A 10 -5.95 48.45 35.41
N ALA A 11 -6.98 48.33 34.56
CA ALA A 11 -7.62 47.04 34.29
C ALA A 11 -6.68 46.19 33.45
N ALA A 12 -6.00 45.22 34.07
CA ALA A 12 -5.26 44.19 33.36
C ALA A 12 -6.28 43.28 32.65
N SER A 13 -6.44 43.46 31.33
CA SER A 13 -7.23 42.57 30.50
C SER A 13 -6.47 41.25 30.34
N PHE A 14 -6.84 40.23 31.12
CA PHE A 14 -6.37 38.86 30.92
C PHE A 14 -6.96 38.33 29.61
N VAL A 15 -6.13 38.22 28.57
CA VAL A 15 -6.46 37.44 27.38
C VAL A 15 -6.43 35.97 27.79
N ALA A 16 -7.60 35.36 27.92
CA ALA A 16 -7.72 33.92 28.08
C ALA A 16 -7.24 33.26 26.78
N ILE A 17 -6.01 32.75 26.79
CA ILE A 17 -5.50 31.89 25.71
C ILE A 17 -6.22 30.55 25.88
N SER A 18 -7.29 30.34 25.11
CA SER A 18 -7.88 29.01 24.99
C SER A 18 -6.84 28.09 24.36
N SER A 19 -6.25 27.19 25.14
CA SER A 19 -5.46 26.09 24.59
C SER A 19 -6.40 25.23 23.75
N GLN A 20 -6.36 25.39 22.43
CA GLN A 20 -6.99 24.41 21.55
C GLN A 20 -6.23 23.10 21.76
N THR A 21 -6.86 22.13 22.42
CA THR A 21 -6.40 20.75 22.38
C THR A 21 -6.38 20.34 20.92
N GLN A 22 -5.19 20.29 20.34
CA GLN A 22 -4.99 19.83 18.97
C GLN A 22 -5.55 18.41 18.90
N ALA A 23 -6.39 18.15 17.89
CA ALA A 23 -6.87 16.79 17.65
C ALA A 23 -5.66 15.89 17.45
N ALA A 24 -5.52 14.88 18.31
CA ALA A 24 -4.52 13.84 18.11
C ALA A 24 -5.00 12.92 16.99
N PHE A 25 -4.09 12.55 16.11
CA PHE A 25 -4.31 11.49 15.15
C PHE A 25 -4.33 10.14 15.88
N ASP A 26 -5.23 9.28 15.45
CA ASP A 26 -5.37 7.90 15.91
C ASP A 26 -5.14 6.98 14.70
N SER A 27 -4.17 6.06 14.82
CA SER A 27 -3.85 5.07 13.80
C SER A 27 -4.91 4.00 13.66
N GLY A 28 -5.81 3.84 14.64
CA GLY A 28 -6.76 2.72 14.67
C GLY A 28 -6.11 1.36 14.95
N SER A 29 -4.87 1.34 15.45
CA SER A 29 -4.28 0.11 15.99
C SER A 29 -5.11 -0.40 17.18
N ASP A 30 -5.39 -1.71 17.23
CA ASP A 30 -6.05 -2.36 18.37
C ASP A 30 -5.05 -3.13 19.25
N GLU A 31 -3.75 -3.00 18.94
CA GLU A 31 -2.62 -3.58 19.66
C GLU A 31 -2.54 -5.12 19.64
N SER A 32 -3.29 -5.81 18.78
CA SER A 32 -3.34 -7.27 18.74
C SER A 32 -2.00 -7.94 18.46
N ASP A 33 -1.09 -7.28 17.74
CA ASP A 33 0.22 -7.79 17.35
C ASP A 33 1.34 -7.41 18.34
N GLY A 34 1.01 -6.68 19.41
CA GLY A 34 1.99 -6.28 20.42
C GLY A 34 3.10 -5.37 19.88
N ALA A 35 4.30 -5.45 20.45
CA ALA A 35 5.43 -4.62 20.02
C ALA A 35 6.27 -5.34 18.97
N LEU A 36 6.54 -4.67 17.84
CA LEU A 36 7.54 -5.14 16.87
C LEU A 36 8.91 -4.58 17.25
N VAL A 37 9.84 -5.46 17.61
CA VAL A 37 11.22 -5.09 17.97
C VAL A 37 12.21 -5.90 17.14
N ILE A 38 12.82 -5.24 16.16
CA ILE A 38 13.92 -5.80 15.36
C ILE A 38 15.23 -5.21 15.88
N ALA A 39 16.08 -6.07 16.44
CA ALA A 39 17.34 -5.64 17.02
C ALA A 39 18.30 -5.06 15.96
N GLY A 40 19.23 -4.21 16.40
CA GLY A 40 20.28 -3.69 15.53
C GLY A 40 21.35 -4.73 15.18
N ASN A 41 22.12 -4.45 14.13
CA ASN A 41 23.25 -5.25 13.64
C ASN A 41 22.90 -6.70 13.26
N GLN A 42 21.68 -6.95 12.78
CA GLN A 42 21.26 -8.27 12.31
C GLN A 42 21.56 -8.51 10.82
N GLY A 43 22.07 -7.50 10.10
CA GLY A 43 22.25 -7.58 8.66
C GLY A 43 20.90 -7.58 7.95
N ASN A 44 20.69 -8.49 6.99
CA ASN A 44 19.42 -8.59 6.27
C ASN A 44 18.47 -9.56 7.00
N VAL A 45 17.31 -9.05 7.42
CA VAL A 45 16.22 -9.83 8.02
C VAL A 45 15.04 -9.78 7.06
N VAL A 46 14.50 -10.93 6.67
CA VAL A 46 13.24 -10.98 5.92
C VAL A 46 12.11 -10.88 6.94
N PHE A 47 11.19 -9.93 6.75
CA PHE A 47 9.98 -9.85 7.54
C PHE A 47 9.06 -11.03 7.15
N ASP A 48 8.88 -11.96 8.08
CA ASP A 48 8.01 -13.11 7.93
C ASP A 48 7.05 -13.14 9.13
N PRO A 49 5.76 -12.80 8.96
CA PRO A 49 4.82 -12.71 10.07
C PRO A 49 4.60 -14.05 10.78
N ASP A 50 4.75 -15.18 10.07
CA ASP A 50 4.57 -16.53 10.61
C ASP A 50 5.76 -16.96 11.49
N ALA A 51 6.90 -16.27 11.38
CA ALA A 51 8.10 -16.58 12.17
C ALA A 51 8.09 -15.97 13.58
N PHE A 52 7.13 -15.10 13.89
CA PHE A 52 6.99 -14.47 15.21
C PHE A 52 6.19 -15.37 16.18
N ASN A 53 6.37 -15.12 17.49
CA ASN A 53 5.59 -15.77 18.53
C ASN A 53 5.09 -14.75 19.56
N PRO A 54 3.78 -14.45 19.62
CA PRO A 54 2.73 -14.99 18.74
C PRO A 54 2.96 -14.57 17.26
N VAL A 55 2.33 -15.32 16.35
CA VAL A 55 2.29 -14.95 14.92
C VAL A 55 1.66 -13.56 14.78
N LEU A 56 2.26 -12.71 13.95
CA LEU A 56 1.72 -11.38 13.63
C LEU A 56 0.64 -11.50 12.55
N ASP A 57 -0.37 -10.63 12.54
CA ASP A 57 -1.45 -10.63 11.54
C ASP A 57 -2.12 -12.02 11.46
N ALA A 58 -2.64 -12.48 12.60
CA ALA A 58 -3.19 -13.83 12.75
C ALA A 58 -4.41 -14.07 11.84
N ASP A 59 -5.11 -13.02 11.43
CA ASP A 59 -6.21 -13.06 10.47
C ASP A 59 -5.77 -12.93 9.01
N ARG A 60 -4.50 -12.56 8.76
CA ARG A 60 -3.84 -12.56 7.45
C ARG A 60 -4.45 -11.58 6.47
N ASP A 61 -4.93 -10.43 6.93
CA ASP A 61 -5.47 -9.38 6.06
C ASP A 61 -4.39 -8.39 5.57
N GLY A 62 -3.17 -8.47 6.12
CA GLY A 62 -2.05 -7.58 5.78
C GLY A 62 -2.05 -6.24 6.53
N VAL A 63 -2.95 -6.09 7.50
CA VAL A 63 -3.05 -4.97 8.44
C VAL A 63 -2.51 -5.43 9.80
N TYR A 64 -1.44 -4.79 10.22
CA TYR A 64 -0.75 -5.11 11.47
C TYR A 64 -1.06 -4.05 12.52
N HIS A 65 -1.45 -4.49 13.72
CA HIS A 65 -1.87 -3.65 14.83
C HIS A 65 -0.87 -3.74 15.99
N PHE A 66 0.14 -2.86 15.94
CA PHE A 66 1.21 -2.82 16.93
C PHE A 66 0.95 -1.83 18.08
N THR A 67 1.58 -2.08 19.22
CA THR A 67 1.75 -1.07 20.28
C THR A 67 2.86 -0.09 19.91
N THR A 68 4.05 -0.61 19.57
CA THR A 68 5.21 0.19 19.12
C THR A 68 5.98 -0.57 18.07
N ILE A 69 6.77 0.15 17.27
CA ILE A 69 7.63 -0.47 16.26
C ILE A 69 9.04 0.10 16.43
N SER A 70 10.05 -0.77 16.52
CA SER A 70 11.45 -0.36 16.46
C SER A 70 12.28 -1.27 15.56
N VAL A 71 13.07 -0.65 14.68
CA VAL A 71 14.06 -1.35 13.84
C VAL A 71 15.42 -0.72 14.11
N GLY A 72 16.31 -1.48 14.75
CA GLY A 72 17.62 -1.01 15.18
C GLY A 72 18.60 -0.77 14.03
N ALA A 73 19.53 0.16 14.24
CA ALA A 73 20.60 0.48 13.28
C ALA A 73 21.43 -0.76 12.87
N GLY A 74 21.91 -0.78 11.63
CA GLY A 74 22.70 -1.89 11.09
C GLY A 74 21.87 -3.13 10.70
N THR A 75 20.54 -3.03 10.75
CA THR A 75 19.61 -4.05 10.26
C THR A 75 18.83 -3.52 9.07
N THR A 76 18.65 -4.35 8.05
CA THR A 76 17.75 -4.12 6.91
C THR A 76 16.61 -5.12 7.01
N LEU A 77 15.41 -4.62 7.29
CA LEU A 77 14.18 -5.40 7.29
C LEU A 77 13.58 -5.38 5.88
N ARG A 78 13.55 -6.55 5.23
CA ARG A 78 13.13 -6.74 3.84
C ARG A 78 11.71 -7.27 3.76
N PHE A 79 10.90 -6.66 2.91
CA PHE A 79 9.50 -7.03 2.67
C PHE A 79 9.35 -7.60 1.27
N ARG A 80 9.25 -8.93 1.18
CA ARG A 80 9.16 -9.64 -0.10
C ARG A 80 7.74 -10.09 -0.39
N ALA A 81 7.30 -9.93 -1.63
CA ALA A 81 5.94 -10.30 -2.01
C ALA A 81 5.67 -11.81 -1.87
N ASP A 82 6.67 -12.67 -2.07
CA ASP A 82 6.51 -14.13 -1.94
C ASP A 82 6.26 -14.58 -0.50
N VAL A 83 6.71 -13.81 0.48
CA VAL A 83 6.43 -14.04 1.91
C VAL A 83 5.11 -13.37 2.31
N MET A 84 4.86 -12.17 1.84
CA MET A 84 3.66 -11.38 2.20
C MET A 84 2.41 -11.76 1.40
N GLY A 85 2.53 -12.70 0.46
CA GLY A 85 1.46 -13.04 -0.47
C GLY A 85 1.01 -11.84 -1.29
N HIS A 86 1.92 -11.07 -1.88
CA HIS A 86 1.62 -9.90 -2.73
C HIS A 86 0.76 -8.78 -2.10
N LYS A 87 0.45 -8.86 -0.80
CA LYS A 87 -0.30 -7.81 -0.11
C LYS A 87 0.59 -6.58 0.12
N PRO A 88 0.05 -5.36 0.00
CA PRO A 88 0.73 -4.19 0.52
C PRO A 88 0.87 -4.30 2.05
N MET A 89 1.86 -3.63 2.62
CA MET A 89 2.09 -3.62 4.07
C MET A 89 1.32 -2.48 4.72
N ILE A 90 0.46 -2.75 5.71
CA ILE A 90 -0.23 -1.72 6.48
C ILE A 90 0.14 -1.90 7.95
N TRP A 91 0.96 -1.00 8.49
CA TRP A 91 1.36 -1.00 9.89
C TRP A 91 0.67 0.13 10.64
N LEU A 92 -0.10 -0.23 11.66
CA LEU A 92 -0.81 0.67 12.55
C LEU A 92 -0.20 0.56 13.94
N ALA A 93 0.34 1.64 14.49
CA ALA A 93 0.93 1.67 15.83
C ALA A 93 0.15 2.61 16.77
N SER A 94 -0.17 2.17 17.99
CA SER A 94 -0.78 3.07 19.00
C SER A 94 0.24 3.98 19.68
N GLY A 95 1.52 3.58 19.69
CA GLY A 95 2.67 4.33 20.18
C GLY A 95 3.70 4.61 19.09
N ASP A 96 4.91 4.98 19.51
CA ASP A 96 5.95 5.47 18.61
C ASP A 96 6.50 4.39 17.66
N VAL A 97 6.93 4.86 16.49
CA VAL A 97 7.62 4.09 15.48
C VAL A 97 9.02 4.67 15.25
N ILE A 98 10.05 3.88 15.53
CA ILE A 98 11.45 4.29 15.41
C ILE A 98 12.19 3.39 14.42
N ILE A 99 12.60 3.97 13.30
CA ILE A 99 13.33 3.26 12.25
C ILE A 99 14.76 3.80 12.21
N ASP A 100 15.66 3.19 12.97
CA ASP A 100 17.11 3.48 12.95
C ASP A 100 17.84 2.62 11.90
N GLY A 101 17.30 1.43 11.61
CA GLY A 101 17.75 0.53 10.55
C GLY A 101 17.13 0.89 9.19
N GLN A 102 16.99 -0.10 8.32
CA GLN A 102 16.46 0.09 6.98
C GLN A 102 15.15 -0.68 6.80
N LEU A 103 14.19 -0.07 6.12
CA LEU A 103 13.03 -0.75 5.56
C LEU A 103 13.22 -0.85 4.04
N ASP A 104 13.27 -2.08 3.55
CA ASP A 104 13.52 -2.38 2.15
C ASP A 104 12.29 -3.08 1.54
N LEU A 105 11.55 -2.30 0.76
CA LEU A 105 10.40 -2.73 -0.03
C LEU A 105 10.77 -2.82 -1.51
N SER A 106 12.05 -2.90 -1.86
CA SER A 106 12.46 -3.00 -3.26
C SER A 106 12.20 -4.40 -3.79
N GLN A 107 12.24 -4.55 -5.11
CA GLN A 107 12.41 -5.89 -5.68
C GLN A 107 13.70 -6.54 -5.17
N THR A 108 13.73 -7.86 -5.09
CA THR A 108 14.98 -8.60 -4.90
C THR A 108 15.54 -9.04 -6.24
N PHE A 109 16.81 -8.72 -6.49
CA PHE A 109 17.54 -9.21 -7.67
C PHE A 109 17.63 -10.74 -7.69
N ASP A 110 17.67 -11.37 -6.51
CA ASP A 110 17.60 -12.81 -6.38
C ASP A 110 16.15 -13.27 -6.63
N GLY A 111 15.93 -13.86 -7.80
CA GLY A 111 14.66 -14.48 -8.18
C GLY A 111 13.60 -13.55 -8.77
N ASN A 112 13.95 -12.28 -9.05
CA ASN A 112 13.02 -11.30 -9.61
C ASN A 112 11.71 -11.24 -8.81
N ILE A 113 11.82 -11.07 -7.49
CA ILE A 113 10.67 -11.08 -6.58
C ILE A 113 10.30 -9.63 -6.27
N PRO A 114 9.04 -9.21 -6.46
CA PRO A 114 8.63 -7.87 -6.13
C PRO A 114 8.71 -7.60 -4.63
N GLY A 115 8.77 -6.31 -4.27
CA GLY A 115 8.52 -5.88 -2.91
C GLY A 115 7.08 -6.17 -2.49
N ALA A 116 6.79 -6.23 -1.19
CA ALA A 116 5.43 -6.45 -0.69
C ALA A 116 4.42 -5.46 -1.32
N GLY A 117 3.35 -5.96 -1.93
CA GLY A 117 2.38 -5.15 -2.68
C GLY A 117 2.72 -4.87 -4.15
N GLY A 118 3.93 -5.22 -4.61
CA GLY A 118 4.38 -5.08 -5.99
C GLY A 118 4.11 -6.30 -6.87
N PHE A 119 4.33 -6.14 -8.18
CA PHE A 119 4.03 -7.15 -9.19
C PHE A 119 5.27 -7.69 -9.90
N TYR A 120 5.17 -8.94 -10.38
CA TYR A 120 6.27 -9.58 -11.08
C TYR A 120 6.53 -8.97 -12.46
N GLY A 121 7.79 -8.94 -12.86
CA GLY A 121 8.16 -8.72 -14.25
C GLY A 121 7.80 -9.88 -15.17
N GLY A 122 7.89 -9.63 -16.47
CA GLY A 122 7.68 -10.61 -17.52
C GLY A 122 8.77 -11.69 -17.55
N ILE A 123 8.43 -12.89 -18.03
CA ILE A 123 9.33 -14.04 -18.07
C ILE A 123 9.74 -14.33 -19.52
N LYS A 124 11.05 -14.48 -19.75
CA LYS A 124 11.65 -14.70 -21.08
C LYS A 124 11.08 -15.92 -21.82
N ASN A 125 11.05 -17.09 -21.18
CA ASN A 125 10.70 -18.37 -21.83
C ASN A 125 9.19 -18.54 -22.11
N GLY A 126 8.39 -17.49 -21.92
CA GLY A 126 6.99 -17.41 -22.31
C GLY A 126 6.61 -16.13 -23.04
N VAL A 127 7.56 -15.21 -23.31
CA VAL A 127 7.31 -13.84 -23.82
C VAL A 127 6.10 -13.22 -23.11
N ALA A 128 6.23 -13.07 -21.80
CA ALA A 128 5.13 -12.59 -20.96
C ALA A 128 5.29 -11.10 -20.66
N ASP A 129 4.16 -10.40 -20.68
CA ASP A 129 4.04 -9.02 -20.23
C ASP A 129 4.39 -8.90 -18.74
N GLY A 130 4.79 -7.71 -18.32
CA GLY A 130 4.91 -7.35 -16.93
C GLY A 130 3.55 -7.36 -16.24
N GLN A 131 3.51 -7.83 -15.00
CA GLN A 131 2.28 -7.88 -14.22
C GLN A 131 1.99 -6.54 -13.53
N GLY A 132 0.76 -6.37 -13.05
CA GLY A 132 0.32 -5.18 -12.32
C GLY A 132 -0.35 -4.11 -13.17
N PRO A 133 -0.99 -3.11 -12.53
CA PRO A 133 -1.60 -1.99 -13.25
C PRO A 133 -0.50 -1.14 -13.91
N GLY A 134 -0.49 -1.08 -15.24
CA GLY A 134 0.58 -0.40 -15.98
C GLY A 134 1.80 -1.26 -16.29
N GLY A 135 1.75 -2.56 -16.01
CA GLY A 135 2.77 -3.50 -16.49
C GLY A 135 2.93 -3.42 -18.01
N SER A 136 4.18 -3.46 -18.49
CA SER A 136 4.50 -3.25 -19.90
C SER A 136 4.50 -4.53 -20.72
N ALA A 137 4.26 -4.39 -22.03
CA ALA A 137 4.29 -5.53 -22.94
C ALA A 137 5.71 -6.08 -23.10
N ALA A 138 5.82 -7.40 -23.27
CA ALA A 138 7.09 -8.01 -23.67
C ALA A 138 7.58 -7.43 -25.01
N ASP A 139 8.91 -7.36 -25.17
CA ASP A 139 9.57 -6.95 -26.42
C ASP A 139 9.22 -5.52 -26.91
N THR A 140 8.71 -4.68 -26.01
CA THR A 140 8.56 -3.24 -26.25
C THR A 140 9.69 -2.50 -25.55
N ASP A 141 10.78 -2.24 -26.26
CA ASP A 141 11.92 -1.50 -25.74
C ASP A 141 11.66 0.03 -25.69
N PRO A 142 11.90 0.74 -24.57
CA PRO A 142 11.92 0.30 -23.17
C PRO A 142 10.62 0.77 -22.51
N ALA A 143 9.57 -0.04 -22.54
CA ALA A 143 8.35 0.30 -21.83
C ALA A 143 8.59 0.05 -20.33
N PHE A 144 9.00 1.09 -19.61
CA PHE A 144 8.85 1.16 -18.17
C PHE A 144 7.39 0.91 -17.80
N ALA A 145 7.15 0.34 -16.63
CA ALA A 145 5.78 0.22 -16.15
C ALA A 145 5.15 1.61 -16.02
N ASP A 146 3.89 1.74 -16.43
CA ASP A 146 3.12 2.96 -16.24
C ASP A 146 2.67 3.08 -14.78
N GLU A 147 3.31 3.98 -14.07
CA GLU A 147 3.08 4.23 -12.66
C GLU A 147 1.94 5.26 -12.41
N SER A 148 1.18 5.64 -13.45
CA SER A 148 0.02 6.56 -13.34
C SER A 148 -1.26 5.91 -12.78
N HIS A 149 -1.19 4.63 -12.43
CA HIS A 149 -2.32 3.84 -11.98
C HIS A 149 -2.71 4.05 -10.51
N VAL A 150 -1.82 4.64 -9.70
CA VAL A 150 -2.10 4.98 -8.30
C VAL A 150 -2.64 6.40 -8.18
N ASN A 151 -3.60 6.60 -7.28
CA ASN A 151 -4.09 7.94 -6.97
C ASN A 151 -3.30 8.57 -5.82
N SER A 152 -3.41 9.89 -5.70
CA SER A 152 -2.73 10.68 -4.67
C SER A 152 -3.10 10.32 -3.23
N TYR A 153 -4.20 9.60 -2.98
CA TYR A 153 -4.57 9.12 -1.65
C TYR A 153 -3.89 7.79 -1.29
N LEU A 154 -3.31 7.09 -2.27
CA LEU A 154 -2.77 5.73 -2.11
C LEU A 154 -3.80 4.76 -1.53
N ILE A 155 -5.02 4.84 -2.07
CA ILE A 155 -6.16 3.99 -1.71
C ILE A 155 -6.83 3.47 -3.00
N PRO A 156 -6.80 2.16 -3.29
CA PRO A 156 -6.07 1.14 -2.54
C PRO A 156 -4.56 1.38 -2.57
N LEU A 157 -3.87 0.83 -1.58
CA LEU A 157 -2.41 0.84 -1.53
C LEU A 157 -1.91 -0.26 -2.48
N ILE A 158 -1.21 0.13 -3.54
CA ILE A 158 -0.71 -0.77 -4.59
C ILE A 158 0.77 -0.46 -4.81
N GLY A 159 1.61 -1.49 -4.96
CA GLY A 159 3.02 -1.34 -5.30
C GLY A 159 3.27 -1.11 -6.78
N GLY A 160 4.55 -1.07 -7.14
CA GLY A 160 4.99 -0.91 -8.51
C GLY A 160 4.63 -2.09 -9.39
N SER A 161 4.49 -1.81 -10.68
CA SER A 161 4.21 -2.83 -11.69
C SER A 161 5.51 -3.44 -12.23
N GLY A 162 5.41 -4.67 -12.72
CA GLY A 162 6.50 -5.33 -13.39
C GLY A 162 6.67 -4.85 -14.82
N ARG A 163 7.90 -4.89 -15.32
CA ARG A 163 8.25 -4.64 -16.72
C ARG A 163 8.14 -5.93 -17.52
N GLY A 164 7.72 -5.85 -18.78
CA GLY A 164 7.76 -6.99 -19.71
C GLY A 164 9.18 -7.50 -19.94
N ALA A 165 9.30 -8.76 -20.36
CA ALA A 165 10.60 -9.33 -20.70
C ALA A 165 11.18 -8.68 -21.97
N ASP A 166 12.51 -8.47 -21.98
CA ASP A 166 13.25 -8.04 -23.16
C ASP A 166 13.68 -9.29 -23.95
N THR A 167 13.37 -9.33 -25.24
CA THR A 167 13.72 -10.46 -26.12
C THR A 167 14.85 -10.13 -27.09
N ASP A 168 15.40 -8.92 -27.03
CA ASP A 168 16.51 -8.52 -27.88
C ASP A 168 17.71 -9.46 -27.71
N ALA A 169 18.31 -9.81 -28.85
CA ALA A 169 19.35 -10.85 -28.93
C ALA A 169 20.60 -10.59 -28.05
N PHE A 170 20.74 -9.36 -27.54
CA PHE A 170 21.87 -8.92 -26.72
C PHE A 170 21.54 -8.75 -25.24
N SER A 171 20.26 -8.59 -24.87
CA SER A 171 19.75 -8.43 -23.50
C SER A 171 18.81 -9.59 -23.20
N ASN A 172 19.39 -10.74 -22.85
CA ASN A 172 18.65 -11.91 -22.37
C ASN A 172 18.09 -11.72 -20.95
N ALA A 173 17.43 -10.60 -20.67
CA ALA A 173 16.97 -10.23 -19.33
C ALA A 173 15.48 -10.54 -19.16
N ASP A 174 15.15 -11.22 -18.06
CA ASP A 174 13.77 -11.24 -17.57
C ASP A 174 13.30 -9.80 -17.29
N GLY A 175 11.99 -9.59 -17.35
CA GLY A 175 11.39 -8.32 -16.97
C GLY A 175 11.62 -8.04 -15.50
N VAL A 176 11.76 -6.77 -15.13
CA VAL A 176 12.05 -6.33 -13.76
C VAL A 176 10.76 -6.29 -12.94
N SER A 177 10.77 -6.73 -11.69
CA SER A 177 9.62 -6.67 -10.79
C SER A 177 9.47 -5.30 -10.13
N GLY A 178 8.23 -4.96 -9.77
CA GLY A 178 7.92 -3.69 -9.14
C GLY A 178 8.36 -3.58 -7.67
N GLY A 179 8.60 -2.34 -7.24
CA GLY A 179 8.77 -2.00 -5.82
C GLY A 179 7.47 -2.23 -5.02
N GLY A 180 7.60 -2.30 -3.71
CA GLY A 180 6.49 -2.56 -2.80
C GLY A 180 5.69 -1.33 -2.43
N ALA A 181 4.62 -1.54 -1.66
CA ALA A 181 3.81 -0.49 -1.09
C ALA A 181 3.61 -0.65 0.42
N MET A 182 3.69 0.47 1.13
CA MET A 182 3.55 0.53 2.59
C MET A 182 2.71 1.71 3.04
N LEU A 183 1.81 1.45 4.00
CA LEU A 183 1.24 2.45 4.89
C LEU A 183 1.83 2.23 6.28
N LEU A 184 2.45 3.26 6.82
CA LEU A 184 2.94 3.29 8.20
C LEU A 184 2.21 4.40 8.95
N ALA A 185 1.41 4.02 9.93
CA ALA A 185 0.64 4.93 10.76
C ALA A 185 0.99 4.79 12.24
N SER A 186 1.04 5.91 12.96
CA SER A 186 1.28 5.94 14.41
C SER A 186 0.41 6.99 15.09
N SER A 187 -0.25 6.63 16.20
CA SER A 187 -0.89 7.62 17.09
C SER A 187 0.14 8.42 17.89
N GLY A 188 1.41 8.03 17.87
CA GLY A 188 2.55 8.78 18.42
C GLY A 188 3.34 9.49 17.34
N GLU A 189 4.66 9.31 17.38
CA GLU A 189 5.63 9.82 16.41
C GLU A 189 6.13 8.71 15.46
N ILE A 190 6.33 9.05 14.19
CA ILE A 190 7.18 8.27 13.27
C ILE A 190 8.53 8.96 13.14
N GLN A 191 9.59 8.31 13.60
CA GLN A 191 10.96 8.77 13.49
C GLN A 191 11.75 7.91 12.50
N LEU A 192 12.21 8.52 11.40
CA LEU A 192 12.98 7.85 10.34
C LEU A 192 14.45 8.29 10.35
N ASN A 193 15.27 7.59 11.11
CA ASN A 193 16.71 7.85 11.25
C ASN A 193 17.57 7.00 10.29
N GLY A 194 17.00 5.93 9.74
CA GLY A 194 17.65 5.10 8.73
C GLY A 194 17.06 5.27 7.32
N LEU A 195 17.16 4.23 6.49
CA LEU A 195 16.74 4.29 5.08
C LEU A 195 15.38 3.61 4.89
N VAL A 196 14.48 4.25 4.15
CA VAL A 196 13.19 3.64 3.77
C VAL A 196 13.06 3.72 2.26
N TYR A 197 13.06 2.57 1.59
CA TYR A 197 13.11 2.55 0.13
C TYR A 197 12.35 1.41 -0.54
N GLY A 198 11.91 1.63 -1.78
CA GLY A 198 11.03 0.73 -2.54
C GLY A 198 11.24 0.77 -4.05
N PHE A 199 12.44 0.43 -4.52
CA PHE A 199 12.81 0.52 -5.94
C PHE A 199 12.42 -0.72 -6.76
N SER A 200 12.30 -0.54 -8.08
CA SER A 200 12.47 -1.60 -9.08
C SER A 200 13.71 -1.31 -9.90
N ASP A 201 14.81 -2.01 -9.62
CA ASP A 201 16.14 -1.75 -10.21
C ASP A 201 16.60 -0.30 -9.96
N PHE A 202 16.46 0.60 -10.94
CA PHE A 202 16.76 2.03 -10.81
C PHE A 202 15.52 2.93 -10.84
N ASP A 203 14.33 2.34 -10.98
CA ASP A 203 13.09 3.08 -11.11
C ASP A 203 12.37 3.22 -9.78
N LYS A 204 11.76 4.39 -9.61
CA LYS A 204 10.89 4.73 -8.49
C LYS A 204 9.50 4.16 -8.77
N SER A 205 9.24 2.95 -8.28
CA SER A 205 7.98 2.23 -8.55
C SER A 205 7.20 1.90 -7.28
N GLY A 206 7.82 1.92 -6.10
CA GLY A 206 7.10 1.68 -4.84
C GLY A 206 6.21 2.84 -4.43
N ASN A 207 5.28 2.59 -3.50
CA ASN A 207 4.41 3.64 -2.94
C ASN A 207 4.46 3.66 -1.41
N LEU A 208 4.67 4.83 -0.80
CA LEU A 208 4.77 4.98 0.65
C LEU A 208 3.80 6.02 1.18
N ARG A 209 3.04 5.64 2.21
CA ARG A 209 2.16 6.52 2.96
C ARG A 209 2.56 6.53 4.44
N LEU A 210 2.97 7.68 4.94
CA LEU A 210 3.30 7.90 6.35
C LEU A 210 2.21 8.75 7.00
N VAL A 211 1.67 8.34 8.15
CA VAL A 211 0.62 9.08 8.85
C VAL A 211 0.87 9.12 10.36
N ALA A 212 1.06 10.29 10.95
CA ALA A 212 1.27 10.39 12.40
C ALA A 212 0.89 11.76 12.98
N ASN A 213 0.98 11.90 14.30
CA ASN A 213 0.94 13.23 14.91
C ASN A 213 2.17 14.05 14.51
N THR A 214 3.35 13.43 14.63
CA THR A 214 4.64 14.02 14.26
C THR A 214 5.40 13.04 13.39
N ILE A 215 6.05 13.55 12.34
CA ILE A 215 7.02 12.80 11.54
C ILE A 215 8.37 13.52 11.62
N SER A 216 9.40 12.82 12.06
CA SER A 216 10.77 13.35 12.22
C SER A 216 11.83 12.38 11.69
N GLY A 217 13.11 12.71 11.91
CA GLY A 217 14.26 11.93 11.46
C GLY A 217 15.08 12.64 10.40
N SER A 218 16.24 12.09 10.04
CA SER A 218 17.28 12.85 9.35
C SER A 218 17.95 12.18 8.15
N ASN A 219 17.58 10.96 7.79
CA ASN A 219 18.32 10.19 6.80
C ASN A 219 17.68 10.18 5.41
N SER A 220 17.12 9.08 4.89
CA SER A 220 16.59 9.09 3.51
C SER A 220 15.33 8.25 3.33
N VAL A 221 14.42 8.78 2.53
CA VAL A 221 13.21 8.11 2.02
C VAL A 221 13.28 8.16 0.49
N SER A 222 13.56 7.04 -0.17
CA SER A 222 13.93 7.03 -1.60
C SER A 222 13.28 5.90 -2.41
N GLY A 223 13.17 6.07 -3.72
CA GLY A 223 12.66 5.02 -4.60
C GLY A 223 11.14 4.95 -4.72
N TRP A 224 10.45 6.03 -4.36
CA TRP A 224 8.99 6.04 -4.32
C TRP A 224 8.41 6.70 -5.58
N ASN A 225 7.48 6.04 -6.27
CA ASN A 225 6.65 6.69 -7.25
C ASN A 225 5.81 7.79 -6.56
N VAL A 226 4.95 7.39 -5.62
CA VAL A 226 4.21 8.32 -4.77
C VAL A 226 4.64 8.18 -3.32
N LEU A 227 5.08 9.30 -2.74
CA LEU A 227 5.31 9.46 -1.32
C LEU A 227 4.27 10.41 -0.73
N ARG A 228 3.42 9.90 0.17
CA ARG A 228 2.43 10.68 0.89
C ARG A 228 2.82 10.76 2.37
N ILE A 229 2.96 11.98 2.88
CA ILE A 229 3.38 12.27 4.26
C ILE A 229 2.26 13.08 4.92
N GLU A 230 1.62 12.50 5.93
CA GLU A 230 0.48 13.10 6.61
C GLU A 230 0.79 13.30 8.09
N ALA A 231 0.99 14.55 8.51
CA ALA A 231 1.28 14.84 9.90
C ALA A 231 0.73 16.19 10.33
N PHE A 232 0.54 16.36 11.63
CA PHE A 232 0.34 17.70 12.17
C PHE A 232 1.65 18.47 12.25
N HIS A 233 2.74 17.77 12.54
CA HIS A 233 4.10 18.33 12.63
C HIS A 233 5.05 17.56 11.72
N HIS A 234 5.64 18.26 10.74
CA HIS A 234 6.62 17.71 9.81
C HIS A 234 8.03 18.18 10.23
N ASN A 235 8.63 17.50 11.20
CA ASN A 235 9.88 17.89 11.88
C ASN A 235 11.09 17.07 11.40
N TYR A 236 11.11 16.70 10.12
CA TYR A 236 12.17 15.89 9.56
C TYR A 236 13.17 16.70 8.73
N THR A 237 14.39 16.20 8.64
CA THR A 237 15.46 16.70 7.76
C THR A 237 15.97 15.63 6.79
N PHE A 238 15.30 14.48 6.72
CA PHE A 238 15.68 13.43 5.77
C PHE A 238 15.54 13.88 4.31
N SER A 239 16.40 13.32 3.46
CA SER A 239 16.31 13.46 2.01
C SER A 239 15.10 12.70 1.46
N ILE A 240 14.43 13.29 0.48
CA ILE A 240 13.29 12.67 -0.21
C ILE A 240 13.67 12.48 -1.67
N ASP A 241 13.56 11.24 -2.14
CA ASP A 241 13.68 10.90 -3.55
C ASP A 241 12.44 10.13 -4.03
N ALA A 242 11.48 10.88 -4.60
CA ALA A 242 10.22 10.34 -5.11
C ALA A 242 9.79 11.06 -6.40
N ASN A 243 8.93 10.45 -7.23
CA ASN A 243 8.36 11.12 -8.41
C ASN A 243 7.31 12.15 -8.00
N GLN A 244 6.44 11.77 -7.06
CA GLN A 244 5.41 12.62 -6.49
C GLN A 244 5.52 12.64 -4.96
N VAL A 245 5.49 13.83 -4.38
CA VAL A 245 5.49 14.03 -2.92
C VAL A 245 4.25 14.82 -2.53
N ILE A 246 3.46 14.27 -1.61
CA ILE A 246 2.24 14.88 -1.08
C ILE A 246 2.43 15.07 0.41
N LYS A 247 2.18 16.30 0.90
CA LYS A 247 2.22 16.63 2.31
C LYS A 247 0.88 17.20 2.74
N THR A 248 0.27 16.64 3.77
CA THR A 248 -1.04 17.07 4.27
C THR A 248 -1.18 16.78 5.76
N ARG A 249 -2.30 17.18 6.35
CA ARG A 249 -2.72 16.69 7.67
C ARG A 249 -3.22 15.24 7.58
N PRO A 250 -3.18 14.48 8.70
CA PRO A 250 -3.71 13.13 8.75
C PRO A 250 -5.16 13.05 8.25
N GLY A 251 -5.39 12.20 7.24
CA GLY A 251 -6.70 11.84 6.74
C GLY A 251 -7.16 10.46 7.20
N VAL A 252 -8.25 9.97 6.61
CA VAL A 252 -8.73 8.59 6.83
C VAL A 252 -7.69 7.60 6.29
N LEU A 253 -7.27 6.64 7.11
CA LEU A 253 -6.27 5.64 6.74
C LEU A 253 -6.84 4.62 5.75
N LEU A 254 -7.85 3.87 6.20
CA LEU A 254 -8.51 2.81 5.47
C LEU A 254 -9.97 3.24 5.28
N PRO A 255 -10.32 3.93 4.18
CA PRO A 255 -11.71 4.19 3.90
C PRO A 255 -12.42 2.86 3.66
N THR A 256 -13.70 2.80 4.02
CA THR A 256 -14.55 1.68 3.63
C THR A 256 -14.41 1.44 2.14
N ASN A 257 -13.94 0.26 1.76
CA ASN A 257 -13.67 -0.06 0.37
C ASN A 257 -15.00 0.04 -0.40
N PRO A 258 -15.16 1.02 -1.31
CA PRO A 258 -16.43 1.26 -1.98
C PRO A 258 -16.73 0.19 -3.02
N ILE A 259 -15.79 -0.72 -3.32
CA ILE A 259 -15.93 -1.80 -4.29
C ILE A 259 -15.37 -3.09 -3.68
N LYS A 260 -16.15 -4.16 -3.70
CA LYS A 260 -15.76 -5.50 -3.25
C LYS A 260 -16.06 -6.51 -4.34
N ILE A 261 -15.12 -7.39 -4.65
CA ILE A 261 -15.44 -8.61 -5.39
C ILE A 261 -16.07 -9.58 -4.38
N THR A 262 -17.31 -9.99 -4.61
CA THR A 262 -18.08 -10.78 -3.64
C THR A 262 -18.37 -12.19 -4.10
N LEU A 263 -18.42 -12.42 -5.42
CA LEU A 263 -18.52 -13.76 -5.99
C LEU A 263 -17.56 -13.92 -7.16
N VAL A 264 -16.96 -15.10 -7.26
CA VAL A 264 -16.29 -15.58 -8.46
C VAL A 264 -16.83 -16.97 -8.78
N ASP A 265 -17.50 -17.08 -9.93
CA ASP A 265 -18.22 -18.27 -10.38
C ASP A 265 -19.20 -18.86 -9.34
N SER A 266 -19.99 -17.99 -8.71
CA SER A 266 -20.91 -18.32 -7.62
C SER A 266 -20.24 -18.78 -6.31
N VAL A 267 -18.91 -18.78 -6.23
CA VAL A 267 -18.17 -19.00 -4.98
C VAL A 267 -17.98 -17.67 -4.27
N SER A 268 -18.38 -17.60 -3.00
CA SER A 268 -18.23 -16.41 -2.16
C SER A 268 -16.76 -16.10 -1.95
N VAL A 269 -16.40 -14.84 -2.15
CA VAL A 269 -15.08 -14.30 -1.78
C VAL A 269 -15.18 -13.76 -0.35
N ASP A 270 -14.30 -14.23 0.52
CA ASP A 270 -14.15 -13.64 1.85
C ASP A 270 -13.39 -12.31 1.75
N ASN A 271 -14.15 -11.21 1.66
CA ASN A 271 -13.59 -9.87 1.62
C ASN A 271 -13.09 -9.34 2.96
N THR A 272 -13.17 -10.15 4.04
CA THR A 272 -12.56 -9.81 5.33
C THR A 272 -11.11 -10.27 5.42
N LYS A 273 -10.70 -11.21 4.55
CA LYS A 273 -9.35 -11.80 4.55
C LYS A 273 -8.91 -12.12 3.13
N PRO A 274 -8.70 -11.12 2.24
CA PRO A 274 -8.19 -11.39 0.91
C PRO A 274 -6.78 -11.97 1.01
N GLY A 275 -6.67 -13.29 0.97
CA GLY A 275 -5.46 -14.06 0.94
C GLY A 275 -4.87 -13.96 -0.45
N ALA A 276 -4.08 -12.91 -0.71
CA ALA A 276 -3.24 -12.86 -1.90
C ALA A 276 -2.06 -13.88 -1.85
N ASN A 277 -2.19 -14.94 -1.04
CA ASN A 277 -1.29 -16.06 -0.92
C ASN A 277 -1.45 -17.03 -2.10
N LYS A 278 -0.41 -17.14 -2.94
CA LYS A 278 -0.38 -18.06 -4.08
C LYS A 278 -0.45 -19.55 -3.71
N GLY A 279 -0.15 -19.91 -2.46
CA GLY A 279 -0.24 -21.28 -1.95
C GLY A 279 -1.63 -21.69 -1.49
N VAL A 280 -2.53 -20.74 -1.23
CA VAL A 280 -3.91 -20.98 -0.81
C VAL A 280 -4.81 -19.91 -1.44
N ALA A 281 -5.45 -20.24 -2.55
CA ALA A 281 -6.34 -19.31 -3.24
C ALA A 281 -7.58 -18.97 -2.38
N ASP A 282 -8.00 -17.70 -2.44
CA ASP A 282 -9.26 -17.23 -1.83
C ASP A 282 -10.48 -17.98 -2.37
N VAL A 283 -10.44 -18.27 -3.67
CA VAL A 283 -11.46 -19.03 -4.39
C VAL A 283 -10.75 -19.97 -5.35
N THR A 284 -11.13 -21.25 -5.31
CA THR A 284 -10.72 -22.24 -6.30
C THR A 284 -11.86 -22.48 -7.28
N ILE A 285 -11.57 -22.31 -8.58
CA ILE A 285 -12.50 -22.56 -9.67
C ILE A 285 -11.94 -23.73 -10.47
N ASN A 286 -12.77 -24.71 -10.80
CA ASN A 286 -12.33 -25.94 -11.46
C ASN A 286 -12.64 -25.97 -12.97
N ASP A 287 -13.23 -24.90 -13.50
CA ASP A 287 -13.62 -24.79 -14.91
C ASP A 287 -12.71 -23.78 -15.62
N GLY A 288 -11.98 -24.22 -16.65
CA GLY A 288 -11.15 -23.35 -17.50
C GLY A 288 -11.96 -22.48 -18.49
N ASN A 289 -13.21 -22.19 -18.14
CA ASN A 289 -14.18 -21.48 -18.98
C ASN A 289 -14.37 -20.03 -18.49
N ALA A 290 -15.25 -19.31 -19.17
CA ALA A 290 -15.66 -17.99 -18.74
C ALA A 290 -16.37 -18.04 -17.38
N VAL A 291 -15.85 -17.33 -16.39
CA VAL A 291 -16.42 -17.22 -15.05
C VAL A 291 -17.23 -15.94 -14.91
N THR A 292 -18.21 -15.95 -14.02
CA THR A 292 -18.91 -14.74 -13.63
C THR A 292 -18.29 -14.13 -12.38
N VAL A 293 -17.86 -12.87 -12.46
CA VAL A 293 -17.38 -12.09 -11.31
C VAL A 293 -18.47 -11.11 -10.90
N GLN A 294 -18.86 -11.12 -9.64
CA GLN A 294 -19.75 -10.11 -9.05
C GLN A 294 -18.96 -9.11 -8.22
N VAL A 295 -19.29 -7.84 -8.41
CA VAL A 295 -18.82 -6.74 -7.57
C VAL A 295 -20.00 -6.10 -6.84
N ASP A 296 -19.82 -5.83 -5.55
CA ASP A 296 -20.73 -5.04 -4.74
C ASP A 296 -20.08 -3.70 -4.41
N CYS A 297 -20.86 -2.63 -4.43
CA CYS A 297 -20.40 -1.27 -4.29
C CYS A 297 -21.21 -0.45 -3.27
N VAL A 298 -20.53 0.47 -2.59
CA VAL A 298 -21.11 1.45 -1.66
C VAL A 298 -20.55 2.83 -2.01
N GLY A 299 -21.42 3.84 -2.07
CA GLY A 299 -21.06 5.22 -2.41
C GLY A 299 -20.84 5.47 -3.90
N ILE A 300 -21.12 4.50 -4.78
CA ILE A 300 -20.95 4.64 -6.23
C ILE A 300 -22.33 4.73 -6.90
N PRO A 301 -22.58 5.73 -7.76
CA PRO A 301 -23.86 5.87 -8.44
C PRO A 301 -24.25 4.64 -9.28
N PRO A 302 -25.51 4.17 -9.20
CA PRO A 302 -26.05 3.18 -10.13
C PRO A 302 -25.85 3.61 -11.59
N GLY A 303 -25.61 2.64 -12.48
CA GLY A 303 -25.26 2.86 -13.88
C GLY A 303 -23.76 3.00 -14.14
N THR A 304 -22.93 3.25 -13.12
CA THR A 304 -21.47 3.29 -13.26
C THR A 304 -20.93 1.89 -13.59
N PRO A 305 -20.16 1.69 -14.67
CA PRO A 305 -19.50 0.43 -14.94
C PRO A 305 -18.25 0.25 -14.07
N ILE A 306 -17.98 -0.99 -13.67
CA ILE A 306 -16.77 -1.37 -12.93
C ILE A 306 -15.85 -2.15 -13.87
N ARG A 307 -14.58 -1.75 -13.94
CA ARG A 307 -13.53 -2.52 -14.60
C ARG A 307 -12.95 -3.52 -13.60
N VAL A 308 -12.93 -4.78 -14.00
CA VAL A 308 -12.29 -5.88 -13.25
C VAL A 308 -11.08 -6.35 -14.03
N VAL A 309 -9.93 -6.38 -13.37
CA VAL A 309 -8.65 -6.82 -13.94
C VAL A 309 -8.17 -8.00 -13.13
N GLY A 310 -7.73 -9.05 -13.80
CA GLY A 310 -7.01 -10.18 -13.23
C GLY A 310 -5.58 -10.21 -13.78
N TRP A 311 -4.59 -10.47 -12.93
CA TRP A 311 -3.24 -10.81 -13.39
C TRP A 311 -3.01 -12.30 -13.14
N ASN A 312 -2.96 -13.05 -14.23
CA ASN A 312 -2.78 -14.48 -14.24
C ASN A 312 -1.31 -14.85 -14.40
N ASP A 313 -0.85 -15.82 -13.62
CA ASP A 313 0.54 -16.25 -13.63
C ASP A 313 0.99 -16.93 -14.94
N THR A 314 0.06 -17.39 -15.77
CA THR A 314 0.34 -18.11 -17.02
C THR A 314 0.25 -17.22 -18.26
N VAL A 315 -0.71 -16.30 -18.30
CA VAL A 315 -1.01 -15.52 -19.52
C VAL A 315 -0.88 -14.00 -19.34
N GLY A 316 -0.54 -13.53 -18.14
CA GLY A 316 -0.53 -12.09 -17.83
C GLY A 316 -1.92 -11.51 -17.60
N LYS A 317 -2.18 -10.30 -18.12
CA LYS A 317 -3.38 -9.52 -17.81
C LYS A 317 -4.63 -10.07 -18.51
N VAL A 318 -5.69 -10.28 -17.75
CA VAL A 318 -7.08 -10.50 -18.22
C VAL A 318 -7.98 -9.39 -17.68
N GLU A 319 -8.97 -8.94 -18.43
CA GLU A 319 -9.87 -7.88 -17.95
C GLU A 319 -11.28 -7.99 -18.53
N ALA A 320 -12.26 -7.50 -17.79
CA ALA A 320 -13.61 -7.27 -18.26
C ALA A 320 -14.20 -6.01 -17.63
N THR A 321 -15.29 -5.51 -18.22
CA THR A 321 -16.07 -4.42 -17.66
C THR A 321 -17.48 -4.93 -17.37
N THR A 322 -18.00 -4.59 -16.21
CA THR A 322 -19.37 -4.96 -15.82
C THR A 322 -20.39 -4.18 -16.64
N THR A 323 -21.64 -4.63 -16.61
CA THR A 323 -22.76 -3.70 -16.87
C THR A 323 -22.76 -2.58 -15.82
N GLY A 324 -23.52 -1.52 -16.06
CA GLY A 324 -23.71 -0.48 -15.05
C GLY A 324 -24.27 -1.07 -13.73
N LEU A 325 -23.79 -0.55 -12.60
CA LEU A 325 -24.25 -0.92 -11.26
C LEU A 325 -25.78 -0.85 -11.14
N VAL A 326 -26.38 -1.87 -10.54
CA VAL A 326 -27.82 -1.95 -10.24
C VAL A 326 -28.02 -1.86 -8.73
N GLY A 327 -29.00 -1.08 -8.27
CA GLY A 327 -29.28 -0.88 -6.85
C GLY A 327 -29.39 0.59 -6.47
N THR A 328 -28.90 0.96 -5.28
CA THR A 328 -28.81 2.34 -4.79
C THR A 328 -27.37 2.76 -4.58
N VAL A 329 -27.14 4.04 -4.26
CA VAL A 329 -25.79 4.54 -3.94
C VAL A 329 -25.26 3.87 -2.67
N GLU A 330 -26.12 3.53 -1.72
CA GLU A 330 -25.75 2.91 -0.44
C GLU A 330 -25.45 1.40 -0.60
N ALA A 331 -26.02 0.75 -1.60
CA ALA A 331 -25.75 -0.65 -1.93
C ALA A 331 -26.12 -0.93 -3.40
N SER A 332 -25.12 -1.22 -4.23
CA SER A 332 -25.31 -1.63 -5.62
C SER A 332 -24.42 -2.80 -5.98
N SER A 333 -24.75 -3.50 -7.06
CA SER A 333 -23.93 -4.60 -7.57
C SER A 333 -23.93 -4.66 -9.09
N ALA A 334 -22.90 -5.28 -9.66
CA ALA A 334 -22.82 -5.58 -11.08
C ALA A 334 -22.04 -6.89 -11.31
N THR A 335 -22.21 -7.46 -12.48
CA THR A 335 -21.47 -8.66 -12.89
C THR A 335 -20.73 -8.44 -14.21
N CYS A 336 -19.62 -9.14 -14.38
CA CYS A 336 -18.95 -9.31 -15.66
C CYS A 336 -18.57 -10.77 -15.87
N THR A 337 -18.38 -11.14 -17.13
CA THR A 337 -17.87 -12.46 -17.50
C THR A 337 -16.40 -12.33 -17.91
N MET A 338 -15.52 -13.13 -17.33
CA MET A 338 -14.08 -13.14 -17.60
C MET A 338 -13.62 -14.56 -17.95
N VAL A 339 -12.80 -14.72 -18.98
CA VAL A 339 -12.09 -15.99 -19.22
C VAL A 339 -10.82 -15.97 -18.38
N ILE A 340 -10.76 -16.83 -17.36
CA ILE A 340 -9.58 -16.96 -16.50
C ILE A 340 -8.82 -18.23 -16.91
N PRO A 341 -7.58 -18.10 -17.41
CA PRO A 341 -6.77 -19.26 -17.73
C PRO A 341 -6.34 -20.03 -16.48
N THR A 342 -5.96 -21.29 -16.65
CA THR A 342 -5.44 -22.12 -15.56
C THR A 342 -4.27 -21.45 -14.84
N GLY A 343 -4.24 -21.57 -13.51
CA GLY A 343 -3.22 -20.96 -12.66
C GLY A 343 -3.81 -19.97 -11.68
N ASN A 344 -2.95 -19.32 -10.89
CA ASN A 344 -3.36 -18.31 -9.93
C ASN A 344 -3.64 -16.98 -10.65
N THR A 345 -4.72 -16.31 -10.25
CA THR A 345 -5.10 -14.98 -10.76
C THR A 345 -5.42 -14.05 -9.60
N THR A 346 -4.75 -12.91 -9.55
CA THR A 346 -5.05 -11.85 -8.57
C THR A 346 -5.98 -10.83 -9.19
N PHE A 347 -7.09 -10.50 -8.52
CA PHE A 347 -8.07 -9.54 -9.03
C PHE A 347 -7.97 -8.15 -8.41
N MET A 348 -8.28 -7.14 -9.22
CA MET A 348 -8.57 -5.77 -8.80
C MET A 348 -9.85 -5.29 -9.48
N ALA A 349 -10.66 -4.51 -8.76
CA ALA A 349 -11.84 -3.84 -9.32
C ALA A 349 -11.73 -2.32 -9.14
N GLN A 350 -12.11 -1.57 -10.18
CA GLN A 350 -12.02 -0.11 -10.21
C GLN A 350 -13.25 0.48 -10.89
N ALA A 351 -13.85 1.52 -10.31
CA ALA A 351 -14.89 2.28 -10.97
C ALA A 351 -14.30 3.07 -12.14
N VAL A 352 -14.92 2.97 -13.32
CA VAL A 352 -14.54 3.76 -14.48
C VAL A 352 -15.41 5.00 -14.49
N LEU A 353 -14.82 6.18 -14.27
CA LEU A 353 -15.51 7.43 -14.53
C LEU A 353 -15.83 7.48 -16.02
N ALA A 354 -17.12 7.57 -16.36
CA ALA A 354 -17.50 7.93 -17.72
C ALA A 354 -16.91 9.33 -18.02
N PRO A 355 -16.22 9.50 -19.15
CA PRO A 355 -15.59 10.77 -19.51
C PRO A 355 -16.60 11.92 -19.63
#